data_AF-A0A7X3K3D2-F1
#
_entry.id   AF-A0A7X3K3D2-F1
#
_cell.length_a   1.000
_cell.length_b   1.000
_cell.length_c   1.000
_cell.angle_alpha   90.00
_cell.angle_beta   90.00
_cell.angle_gamma   90.00
#
_symmetry.space_group_name_H-M   'P 1'
#
loop_
_entity.id
_entity.type
_entity.pdbx_description
1 polymer ?
#
loop_
_entity_poly.entity_id
_entity_poly.type
_entity_poly.pdbx_seq_one_letter_code
_entity_poly.pdbx_strand_id
1 'polypeptide(L)' 'MGGLGTRSARLGTGEPVTVGIRPEHLGLKHPGDVAVEGTIILVEYLGSELFVYAKLADGESLLAQAPGNAPFKRGAYFA' A
#
# COMPACT_ATOMS: atom_id res chain seq x y z
N MET A 1 -6.80 12.16 12.30
CA MET A 1 -7.74 12.93 11.46
C MET A 1 -8.66 11.91 10.79
N GLY A 2 -10.00 12.09 10.82
CA GLY A 2 -11.06 11.04 10.81
C GLY A 2 -11.17 10.13 9.57
N GLY A 3 -11.92 9.01 9.55
CA GLY A 3 -12.82 8.35 10.51
C GLY A 3 -13.23 6.95 9.98
N LEU A 4 -13.88 6.12 10.80
CA LEU A 4 -14.36 4.75 10.46
C LEU A 4 -15.76 4.81 9.82
N GLY A 5 -15.85 4.87 8.48
CA GLY A 5 -17.14 4.71 7.76
C GLY A 5 -17.27 5.52 6.48
N THR A 6 -18.43 5.42 5.83
CA THR A 6 -18.74 6.13 4.58
C THR A 6 -19.40 7.49 4.85
N ARG A 7 -18.90 8.54 4.19
CA ARG A 7 -19.47 9.89 4.19
C ARG A 7 -19.66 10.33 2.74
N SER A 8 -20.84 10.86 2.42
CA SER A 8 -21.08 11.46 1.10
C SER A 8 -20.33 12.79 1.00
N ALA A 9 -19.55 12.96 -0.07
CA ALA A 9 -18.89 14.21 -0.43
C ALA A 9 -19.36 14.65 -1.83
N ARG A 10 -19.46 15.95 -2.06
CA ARG A 10 -19.57 16.51 -3.42
C ARG A 10 -18.16 16.88 -3.86
N LEU A 11 -17.73 16.35 -5.00
CA LEU A 11 -16.38 16.57 -5.53
C LEU A 11 -16.45 17.45 -6.77
N GLY A 12 -15.61 18.47 -6.84
CA GLY A 12 -15.35 19.24 -8.06
C GLY A 12 -14.37 18.53 -8.99
N THR A 13 -14.43 18.83 -10.29
CA THR A 13 -13.37 18.38 -11.22
C THR A 13 -12.04 19.04 -10.85
N GLY A 14 -10.98 18.22 -10.73
CA GLY A 14 -9.64 18.69 -10.36
C GLY A 14 -9.43 18.92 -8.86
N GLU A 15 -10.43 18.65 -8.01
CA GLU A 15 -10.27 18.74 -6.56
C GLU A 15 -9.42 17.57 -6.04
N PRO A 16 -8.39 17.82 -5.21
CA PRO A 16 -7.59 16.76 -4.63
C PRO A 16 -8.43 15.91 -3.68
N VAL A 17 -8.26 14.59 -3.78
CA VAL A 17 -8.95 13.61 -2.92
C VAL A 17 -7.94 12.70 -2.26
N THR A 18 -8.28 12.22 -1.06
CA THR A 18 -7.53 11.16 -0.39
C THR A 18 -8.21 9.83 -0.65
N VAL A 19 -7.48 8.89 -1.24
CA VAL A 19 -7.94 7.51 -1.44
C VAL A 19 -7.36 6.64 -0.34
N GLY A 20 -8.23 6.04 0.48
CA GLY A 20 -7.82 5.06 1.47
C GLY A 20 -7.92 3.65 0.90
N ILE A 21 -6.79 2.95 0.78
CA ILE A 21 -6.75 1.54 0.40
C ILE A 21 -6.27 0.74 1.61
N ARG A 22 -6.99 -0.35 1.93
CA ARG A 22 -6.55 -1.23 3.01
C ARG A 22 -5.35 -2.09 2.56
N PRO A 23 -4.40 -2.42 3.45
CA PRO A 23 -3.20 -3.19 3.08
C PRO A 23 -3.46 -4.49 2.33
N GLU A 24 -4.53 -5.21 2.68
CA GLU A 24 -4.97 -6.47 2.06
C GLU A 24 -5.50 -6.32 0.63
N HIS A 25 -5.85 -5.10 0.22
CA HIS A 25 -6.32 -4.79 -1.13
C HIS A 25 -5.19 -4.32 -2.06
N LEU A 26 -3.95 -4.29 -1.59
CA LEU A 26 -2.78 -3.95 -2.39
C LEU A 26 -2.12 -5.22 -2.92
N GLY A 27 -2.09 -5.37 -4.24
CA GLY A 27 -1.36 -6.46 -4.89
C GLY A 27 0.13 -6.17 -4.97
N LEU A 28 0.95 -6.87 -4.19
CA LEU A 28 2.41 -6.75 -4.28
C LEU A 28 2.96 -7.53 -5.47
N LYS A 29 3.64 -6.85 -6.41
CA LYS A 29 4.15 -7.44 -7.66
C LYS A 29 3.08 -8.17 -8.48
N HIS A 30 1.86 -7.66 -8.46
CA HIS A 30 0.75 -8.14 -9.26
C HIS A 30 0.43 -7.12 -10.36
N PRO A 31 0.17 -7.55 -11.61
CA PRO A 31 -0.27 -6.64 -12.66
C PRO A 31 -1.65 -6.06 -12.31
N GLY A 32 -1.86 -4.79 -12.64
CA GLY A 32 -3.13 -4.08 -12.48
C GLY A 32 -3.16 -2.80 -13.30
N ASP A 33 -4.32 -2.16 -13.36
CA ASP A 33 -4.52 -0.92 -14.15
C ASP A 33 -3.78 0.29 -13.56
N VAL A 34 -3.46 0.23 -12.27
CA VAL A 34 -2.70 1.25 -11.54
C VAL A 34 -1.58 0.56 -10.76
N ALA A 35 -0.35 1.01 -10.99
CA ALA A 35 0.83 0.54 -10.29
C ALA A 35 1.58 1.72 -9.68
N VAL A 36 2.26 1.46 -8.57
CA VAL A 36 3.19 2.39 -7.94
C VAL A 36 4.49 1.68 -7.68
N GLU A 37 5.59 2.39 -7.83
CA GLU A 37 6.93 1.85 -7.65
C GLU A 37 7.48 2.25 -6.28
N GLY A 38 8.33 1.40 -5.70
CA GLY A 38 8.88 1.68 -4.39
C GLY A 38 9.95 0.70 -3.93
N THR A 39 10.55 1.01 -2.79
CA THR A 39 11.54 0.16 -2.13
C THR A 39 11.00 -0.33 -0.80
N ILE A 40 11.08 -1.64 -0.55
CA ILE A 40 10.69 -2.22 0.74
C ILE A 40 11.66 -1.75 1.84
N ILE A 41 11.15 -1.06 2.84
CA ILE A 41 11.93 -0.51 3.96
C ILE A 41 11.81 -1.37 5.23
N LEU A 42 10.72 -2.11 5.40
CA LEU A 42 10.49 -3.02 6.52
C LEU A 42 9.58 -4.17 6.09
N VAL A 43 9.88 -5.37 6.59
CA VAL A 43 9.00 -6.54 6.50
C VAL A 43 8.77 -7.03 7.93
N GLU A 44 7.52 -7.01 8.38
CA GLU A 44 7.10 -7.55 9.67
C GLU A 44 6.50 -8.94 9.46
N TYR A 45 7.01 -9.92 10.21
CA TYR A 45 6.56 -11.31 10.14
C TYR A 45 5.58 -11.58 11.27
N LEU A 46 4.32 -11.89 10.94
CA LEU A 46 3.23 -12.07 11.89
C LEU A 46 2.71 -13.52 11.94
N GLY A 47 3.50 -14.47 11.45
CA GLY A 47 3.13 -15.89 11.37
C GLY A 47 2.52 -16.23 10.01
N SER A 48 1.19 -16.24 9.91
CA SER A 48 0.49 -16.58 8.67
C SER A 48 0.55 -15.49 7.60
N GLU A 49 0.97 -14.29 7.98
CA GLU A 49 0.97 -13.09 7.14
C GLU A 49 2.23 -12.26 7.37
N LEU A 50 2.52 -11.41 6.39
CA LEU A 50 3.56 -10.39 6.44
C LEU A 50 2.94 -9.02 6.24
N PHE A 51 3.47 -8.03 6.95
CA PHE A 51 3.29 -6.62 6.60
C PHE A 51 4.54 -6.08 5.92
N VAL A 52 4.36 -5.50 4.74
CA VAL A 52 5.42 -4.97 3.89
C VAL A 52 5.26 -3.46 3.83
N TYR A 53 6.20 -2.75 4.42
CA TYR A 53 6.29 -1.30 4.33
C TYR A 53 7.21 -0.93 3.19
N ALA A 54 6.74 -0.07 2.29
CA ALA A 54 7.50 0.44 1.16
C ALA A 54 7.57 1.96 1.17
N LYS A 55 8.70 2.49 0.72
CA LYS A 55 8.88 3.92 0.46
C LYS A 55 8.67 4.18 -1.03
N LEU A 56 7.76 5.09 -1.35
CA LEU A 56 7.50 5.56 -2.71
C LEU A 56 8.46 6.69 -3.10
N ALA A 57 8.50 7.04 -4.39
CA ALA A 57 9.41 8.06 -4.93
C ALA A 57 9.13 9.48 -4.39
N ASP A 58 7.88 9.79 -4.08
CA ASP A 58 7.45 11.05 -3.47
C ASP A 58 7.74 11.12 -1.96
N GLY A 59 8.26 10.04 -1.37
CA GLY A 59 8.55 9.94 0.04
C GLY A 59 7.37 9.50 0.89
N GLU A 60 6.22 9.16 0.33
CA GLU A 60 5.15 8.52 1.08
C GLU A 60 5.50 7.07 1.44
N SER A 61 4.90 6.57 2.52
CA SER A 61 5.04 5.18 2.95
C SER A 61 3.76 4.42 2.67
N LEU A 62 3.88 3.28 2.00
CA LEU A 62 2.78 2.36 1.71
C LEU A 62 2.91 1.11 2.59
N LEU A 63 1.78 0.59 3.07
CA LEU A 63 1.69 -0.64 3.83
C LEU A 63 0.82 -1.64 3.08
N ALA A 64 1.39 -2.80 2.75
CA ALA A 64 0.68 -3.90 2.12
C ALA A 64 0.75 -5.16 2.98
N GLN A 65 -0.22 -6.05 2.81
CA GLN A 65 -0.25 -7.36 3.44
C GLN A 65 0.06 -8.46 2.41
N ALA A 66 0.77 -9.50 2.84
CA ALA A 66 1.05 -10.68 2.02
C ALA A 66 0.97 -11.97 2.85
N PRO A 67 0.87 -13.14 2.20
CA PRO A 67 1.03 -14.42 2.88
C PRO A 67 2.37 -14.53 3.61
N GLY A 68 2.39 -15.21 4.77
CA GLY A 68 3.56 -15.38 5.66
C GLY A 68 4.79 -16.02 5.01
N ASN A 69 4.59 -16.76 3.92
CA ASN A 69 5.64 -17.41 3.14
C ASN A 69 6.08 -16.61 1.91
N ALA A 70 5.55 -15.40 1.68
CA ALA A 70 5.91 -14.59 0.54
C ALA A 70 7.39 -14.14 0.63
N PRO A 71 8.16 -14.18 -0.48
CA PRO A 71 9.61 -14.01 -0.46
C PRO A 71 10.07 -12.53 -0.44
N PHE A 72 9.35 -11.66 0.28
CA PHE A 72 9.68 -10.24 0.35
C PHE A 72 10.87 -9.99 1.29
N LYS A 73 11.72 -9.03 0.90
CA LYS A 73 12.94 -8.68 1.64
C LYS A 73 13.11 -7.17 1.65
N ARG A 74 13.59 -6.64 2.78
CA ARG A 74 14.01 -5.24 2.89
C ARG A 74 15.08 -4.93 1.83
N GLY A 75 14.97 -3.76 1.21
CA GLY A 75 15.84 -3.29 0.13
C GLY A 75 15.41 -3.75 -1.26
N ALA A 76 14.44 -4.66 -1.38
CA ALA A 76 13.91 -5.02 -2.69
C ALA A 76 13.11 -3.85 -3.29
N TYR A 77 13.42 -3.52 -4.54
CA TYR A 77 12.65 -2.60 -5.35
C TYR A 77 11.54 -3.34 -6.10
N PHE A 78 10.42 -2.67 -6.31
CA PHE A 78 9.33 -3.12 -7.16
C PHE A 78 8.85 -1.96 -8.03
N ALA A 79 8.50 -2.30 -9.27
CA ALA A 79 7.87 -1.47 -10.26
C ALA A 79 6.78 -2.30 -10.96
#